data_AF-A0A6F9CFF3-F1
#
_entry.id   AF-A0A6F9CFF3-F1
#
_cell.length_a   1.000
_cell.length_b   1.000
_cell.length_c   1.000
_cell.angle_alpha   90.00
_cell.angle_beta   90.00
_cell.angle_gamma   90.00
#
_symmetry.space_group_name_H-M   'P 1'
#
loop_
_entity.id
_entity.type
_entity.pdbx_description
1 polymer ?
#
loop_
_entity_poly.entity_id
_entity_poly.type
_entity_poly.pdbx_seq_one_letter_code
_entity_poly.pdbx_strand_id
1 'polypeptide(L)'
;MFHVSQGRSIVLEFQSLPMLGSSTADYTCCEKVLHKGAGLSCCGNRAFNLTQASCCEGRLTLNVSQLVSDCCGCRAYDPLNQLCCDSQILTRTQPHSKCCGKDLYDEDHQLCCGNVHEGRKVLTKMSSHHRCCGDNQFDQQSQCCCLDSEPLSPQPLNASCCASSGSNENFSEFYKLVSIPGEQPCGRGACFNPTTERCCVNPRSRQGQRPYNGASCGSQVYNPDINICCAGQLSNRVIGKNLCCGTTPYGVEDLGVLCCNQSLHHVVEDGYQCSPGGNLYLPSREMVCGSHVHLNDPGKHCCGEETYDPQDEICCNGHKHQRLGNISCCGEKAYNPSSVQMKCCAGTLYNLQVQGRLSEEAQCCGTVLMEAGYNQTCCSAPGLDLLYPTQSGFTCCGHRYPNASLWSCCAGVLHPRSEPHTTNKNMIPETRLLPLGDLKTDVLCYNEVLLGTVESVSIKMKERSIVMVNAMSLLASHGKVSALPSPHYVTLTDHCSSPELVPGNTYIWVKTRPYSDPIRFISDLSDHSSPLHSILSRCSTVI
;
A
#
# COMPACT_ATOMS: atom_id res chain seq x y z
N MET A 1 10.76 -55.79 52.65
CA MET A 1 9.52 -56.05 53.42
C MET A 1 8.71 -54.76 53.39
N PHE A 2 7.46 -54.84 52.92
CA PHE A 2 6.60 -53.73 52.50
C PHE A 2 6.43 -52.61 53.54
N HIS A 3 6.39 -51.34 53.11
CA HIS A 3 5.20 -50.48 53.26
C HIS A 3 5.30 -49.17 52.47
N VAL A 4 4.17 -48.80 51.88
CA VAL A 4 3.87 -47.60 51.08
C VAL A 4 3.44 -46.46 52.02
N SER A 5 3.87 -45.21 51.76
CA SER A 5 2.99 -44.03 51.93
C SER A 5 3.51 -42.80 51.16
N GLN A 6 2.60 -42.25 50.37
CA GLN A 6 2.57 -41.07 49.52
C GLN A 6 3.26 -39.78 50.02
N GLY A 7 3.72 -38.98 49.05
CA GLY A 7 3.46 -37.53 49.04
C GLY A 7 4.68 -36.61 48.93
N ARG A 8 5.01 -36.15 47.71
CA ARG A 8 5.40 -34.77 47.39
C ARG A 8 5.65 -34.59 45.89
N SER A 9 4.84 -33.72 45.26
CA SER A 9 5.08 -33.21 43.90
C SER A 9 6.42 -32.48 43.86
N ILE A 10 7.30 -32.91 42.97
CA ILE A 10 8.50 -32.16 42.59
C ILE A 10 8.04 -31.14 41.53
N VAL A 11 7.96 -29.88 41.93
CA VAL A 11 7.84 -28.74 41.01
C VAL A 11 9.22 -28.59 40.36
N LEU A 12 9.33 -28.91 39.07
CA LEU A 12 10.51 -28.57 38.28
C LEU A 12 10.44 -27.08 37.96
N GLU A 13 11.21 -26.28 38.69
CA GLU A 13 11.52 -24.90 38.31
C GLU A 13 12.30 -24.91 36.99
N PHE A 14 11.64 -24.46 35.91
CA PHE A 14 12.35 -24.03 34.71
C PHE A 14 12.96 -22.66 35.01
N GLN A 15 14.26 -22.63 35.31
CA GLN A 15 15.05 -21.42 35.29
C GLN A 15 14.95 -20.78 33.90
N SER A 16 14.32 -19.61 33.85
CA SER A 16 14.34 -18.69 32.73
C SER A 16 15.78 -18.24 32.46
N LEU A 17 16.36 -18.77 31.38
CA LEU A 17 17.57 -18.20 30.80
C LEU A 17 17.26 -16.80 30.24
N PRO A 18 18.18 -15.83 30.36
CA PRO A 18 17.94 -14.46 29.91
C PRO A 18 17.86 -14.43 28.38
N MET A 19 16.70 -14.00 27.87
CA MET A 19 16.52 -13.67 26.46
C MET A 19 17.39 -12.46 26.15
N LEU A 20 18.54 -12.67 25.50
CA LEU A 20 19.20 -11.60 24.77
C LEU A 20 18.18 -11.03 23.77
N GLY A 21 17.94 -9.72 23.87
CA GLY A 21 17.12 -8.98 22.92
C GLY A 21 17.69 -9.10 21.52
N SER A 22 17.21 -10.06 20.76
CA SER A 22 17.22 -10.03 19.30
C SER A 22 15.87 -9.50 18.90
N SER A 23 15.86 -8.35 18.25
CA SER A 23 14.70 -7.76 17.59
C SER A 23 13.87 -8.86 16.92
N THR A 24 12.57 -8.92 17.24
CA THR A 24 11.58 -9.81 16.62
C THR A 24 11.29 -9.45 15.16
N ALA A 25 12.15 -8.67 14.50
CA ALA A 25 11.94 -8.14 13.17
C ALA A 25 12.50 -9.06 12.07
N ASP A 26 13.51 -9.89 12.34
CA ASP A 26 14.26 -10.59 11.28
C ASP A 26 13.70 -11.95 10.85
N TYR A 27 12.62 -12.44 11.47
CA TYR A 27 12.08 -13.77 11.22
C TYR A 27 10.57 -13.75 11.05
N THR A 28 10.09 -14.60 10.14
CA THR A 28 8.66 -14.86 9.94
C THR A 28 8.33 -16.27 10.41
N CYS A 29 7.34 -16.41 11.30
CA CYS A 29 6.90 -17.72 11.81
C CYS A 29 5.68 -18.22 11.03
N CYS A 30 5.79 -19.37 10.36
CA CYS A 30 4.71 -20.00 9.60
C CYS A 30 4.45 -21.41 10.15
N GLU A 31 3.24 -21.67 10.65
CA GLU A 31 2.85 -22.97 11.24
C GLU A 31 3.90 -23.59 12.19
N LYS A 32 4.47 -22.74 13.07
CA LYS A 32 5.51 -23.12 14.05
C LYS A 32 6.90 -23.39 13.46
N VAL A 33 7.13 -23.07 12.19
CA VAL A 33 8.45 -23.06 11.54
C VAL A 33 8.95 -21.63 11.44
N LEU A 34 10.15 -21.37 11.95
CA LEU A 34 10.80 -20.07 11.88
C LEU A 34 11.57 -19.92 10.57
N HIS A 35 11.22 -18.90 9.78
CA HIS A 35 11.88 -18.56 8.52
C HIS A 35 12.68 -17.26 8.66
N LYS A 36 13.86 -17.21 8.06
CA LYS A 36 14.69 -16.00 8.05
C LYS A 36 14.14 -14.99 7.03
N GLY A 37 13.88 -13.77 7.48
CA GLY A 37 13.32 -12.67 6.69
C GLY A 37 12.15 -11.98 7.39
N ALA A 38 12.24 -10.65 7.51
CA ALA A 38 11.18 -9.76 7.97
C ALA A 38 10.05 -9.64 6.93
N GLY A 39 8.80 -9.51 7.37
CA GLY A 39 7.69 -9.12 6.49
C GLY A 39 7.30 -10.13 5.40
N LEU A 40 7.68 -11.40 5.55
CA LEU A 40 7.25 -12.46 4.64
C LEU A 40 5.81 -12.89 4.96
N SER A 41 5.11 -13.42 3.97
CA SER A 41 3.78 -14.02 4.14
C SER A 41 3.86 -15.54 4.22
N CYS A 42 2.88 -16.17 4.85
CA CYS A 42 2.86 -17.62 5.07
C CYS A 42 1.89 -18.33 4.11
N CYS A 43 2.34 -19.46 3.56
CA CYS A 43 1.55 -20.42 2.81
C CYS A 43 1.73 -21.80 3.44
N GLY A 44 0.82 -22.15 4.36
CA GLY A 44 1.04 -23.26 5.27
C GLY A 44 2.34 -23.06 6.09
N ASN A 45 3.24 -24.04 6.06
CA ASN A 45 4.52 -23.99 6.75
C ASN A 45 5.65 -23.25 6.02
N ARG A 46 5.39 -22.64 4.85
CA ARG A 46 6.40 -21.93 4.04
C ARG A 46 6.22 -20.43 4.14
N ALA A 47 7.31 -19.69 4.31
CA ALA A 47 7.33 -18.24 4.13
C ALA A 47 7.65 -17.86 2.67
N PHE A 48 7.04 -16.81 2.15
CA PHE A 48 7.27 -16.30 0.80
C PHE A 48 7.11 -14.78 0.71
N ASN A 49 7.71 -14.17 -0.31
CA ASN A 49 7.55 -12.75 -0.59
C ASN A 49 6.33 -12.52 -1.50
N LEU A 50 5.43 -11.63 -1.07
CA LEU A 50 4.20 -11.27 -1.79
C LEU A 50 4.47 -10.74 -3.21
N THR A 51 5.62 -10.12 -3.47
CA THR A 51 5.97 -9.61 -4.80
C THR A 51 6.50 -10.67 -5.76
N GLN A 52 6.86 -11.86 -5.26
CA GLN A 52 7.52 -12.92 -6.04
C GLN A 52 6.70 -14.20 -6.16
N ALA A 53 5.76 -14.45 -5.25
CA ALA A 53 4.97 -15.67 -5.23
C ALA A 53 3.56 -15.42 -4.68
N SER A 54 2.68 -16.40 -4.90
CA SER A 54 1.29 -16.39 -4.48
C SER A 54 0.90 -17.72 -3.84
N CYS A 55 0.00 -17.72 -2.88
CA CYS A 55 -0.52 -18.90 -2.19
C CYS A 55 -2.00 -19.12 -2.49
N CYS A 56 -2.35 -20.31 -3.00
CA CYS A 56 -3.73 -20.72 -3.24
C CYS A 56 -3.96 -22.11 -2.65
N GLU A 57 -4.98 -22.28 -1.81
CA GLU A 57 -5.31 -23.56 -1.15
C GLU A 57 -4.10 -24.24 -0.46
N GLY A 58 -3.22 -23.44 0.16
CA GLY A 58 -2.01 -23.94 0.82
C GLY A 58 -0.87 -24.35 -0.12
N ARG A 59 -1.01 -24.12 -1.43
CA ARG A 59 0.02 -24.38 -2.44
C ARG A 59 0.63 -23.07 -2.95
N LEU A 60 1.96 -23.02 -2.94
CA LEU A 60 2.72 -21.88 -3.42
C LEU A 60 2.93 -21.94 -4.94
N THR A 61 2.64 -20.85 -5.63
CA THR A 61 2.93 -20.61 -7.05
C THR A 61 4.02 -19.53 -7.15
N LEU A 62 5.16 -19.85 -7.76
CA LEU A 62 6.29 -18.94 -7.93
C LEU A 62 6.13 -18.06 -9.17
N ASN A 63 6.82 -16.92 -9.21
CA ASN A 63 6.86 -15.96 -10.33
C ASN A 63 5.51 -15.32 -10.68
N VAL A 64 4.56 -15.37 -9.75
CA VAL A 64 3.27 -14.69 -9.83
C VAL A 64 3.10 -13.97 -8.50
N SER A 65 3.06 -12.65 -8.55
CA SER A 65 2.93 -11.81 -7.34
C SER A 65 1.53 -11.91 -6.74
N GLN A 66 1.45 -12.16 -5.43
CA GLN A 66 0.20 -12.23 -4.68
C GLN A 66 -0.60 -10.92 -4.76
N LEU A 67 0.09 -9.80 -5.01
CA LEU A 67 -0.52 -8.47 -5.11
C LEU A 67 -1.35 -8.28 -6.39
N VAL A 68 -1.16 -9.15 -7.38
CA VAL A 68 -1.78 -9.00 -8.71
C VAL A 68 -2.43 -10.29 -9.21
N SER A 69 -2.28 -11.39 -8.47
CA SER A 69 -2.77 -12.71 -8.83
C SER A 69 -4.21 -12.97 -8.39
N ASP A 70 -4.85 -13.93 -9.04
CA ASP A 70 -6.06 -14.60 -8.55
C ASP A 70 -5.84 -16.13 -8.50
N CYS A 71 -6.74 -16.87 -7.84
CA CYS A 71 -6.62 -18.31 -7.62
C CYS A 71 -7.59 -19.12 -8.49
N CYS A 72 -7.05 -20.12 -9.19
CA CYS A 72 -7.81 -21.16 -9.89
C CYS A 72 -7.55 -22.50 -9.20
N GLY A 73 -8.37 -22.82 -8.18
CA GLY A 73 -8.06 -23.89 -7.23
C GLY A 73 -6.70 -23.64 -6.54
N CYS A 74 -5.82 -24.63 -6.53
CA CYS A 74 -4.49 -24.53 -5.90
C CYS A 74 -3.41 -23.79 -6.71
N ARG A 75 -3.75 -23.16 -7.85
CA ARG A 75 -2.79 -22.45 -8.71
C ARG A 75 -3.14 -20.97 -8.80
N ALA A 76 -2.14 -20.12 -8.55
CA ALA A 76 -2.28 -18.70 -8.80
C ALA A 76 -2.04 -18.40 -10.29
N TYR A 77 -2.72 -17.38 -10.81
CA TYR A 77 -2.58 -16.89 -12.17
C TYR A 77 -2.70 -15.37 -12.22
N ASP A 78 -2.24 -14.76 -13.31
CA ASP A 78 -2.40 -13.33 -13.54
C ASP A 78 -3.72 -13.07 -14.30
N PRO A 79 -4.77 -12.51 -13.66
CA PRO A 79 -6.06 -12.26 -14.29
C PRO A 79 -5.99 -11.24 -15.43
N LEU A 80 -4.90 -10.47 -15.55
CA LEU A 80 -4.68 -9.57 -16.68
C LEU A 80 -4.46 -10.33 -17.99
N ASN A 81 -3.81 -11.48 -17.91
CA ASN A 81 -3.35 -12.24 -19.06
C ASN A 81 -4.04 -13.61 -19.18
N GLN A 82 -4.74 -14.05 -18.13
CA GLN A 82 -5.33 -15.37 -18.05
C GLN A 82 -6.71 -15.32 -17.35
N LEU A 83 -7.52 -16.37 -17.54
CA LEU A 83 -8.80 -16.56 -16.85
C LEU A 83 -8.86 -17.98 -16.28
N CYS A 84 -9.57 -18.14 -15.16
CA CYS A 84 -9.95 -19.45 -14.63
C CYS A 84 -11.36 -19.81 -15.09
N CYS A 85 -11.49 -20.81 -15.96
CA CYS A 85 -12.75 -21.33 -16.47
C CYS A 85 -12.90 -22.80 -16.07
N ASP A 86 -13.90 -23.12 -15.25
CA ASP A 86 -14.17 -24.49 -14.76
C ASP A 86 -12.90 -25.20 -14.23
N SER A 87 -12.18 -24.49 -13.34
CA SER A 87 -10.91 -24.93 -12.74
C SER A 87 -9.71 -25.07 -13.71
N GLN A 88 -9.82 -24.56 -14.93
CA GLN A 88 -8.74 -24.50 -15.91
C GLN A 88 -8.26 -23.06 -16.14
N ILE A 89 -6.94 -22.85 -16.07
CA ILE A 89 -6.33 -21.56 -16.40
C ILE A 89 -6.14 -21.49 -17.92
N LEU A 90 -6.77 -20.53 -18.57
CA LEU A 90 -6.71 -20.28 -20.01
C LEU A 90 -6.06 -18.92 -20.29
N THR A 91 -5.24 -18.84 -21.33
CA THR A 91 -4.62 -17.59 -21.75
C THR A 91 -5.65 -16.72 -22.47
N ARG A 92 -5.71 -15.45 -22.09
CA ARG A 92 -6.64 -14.48 -22.66
C ARG A 92 -6.25 -14.15 -24.09
N THR A 93 -7.21 -14.23 -25.01
CA THR A 93 -7.00 -14.00 -26.46
C THR A 93 -7.61 -12.69 -26.95
N GLN A 94 -8.56 -12.11 -26.20
CA GLN A 94 -9.18 -10.82 -26.50
C GLN A 94 -9.31 -9.97 -25.23
N PRO A 95 -9.37 -8.63 -25.34
CA PRO A 95 -9.62 -7.73 -24.22
C PRO A 95 -10.80 -8.15 -23.33
N HIS A 96 -11.92 -8.52 -23.96
CA HIS A 96 -13.20 -8.81 -23.31
C HIS A 96 -13.53 -10.31 -23.28
N SER A 97 -12.51 -11.18 -23.29
CA SER A 97 -12.73 -12.62 -23.12
C SER A 97 -13.37 -12.94 -21.75
N LYS A 98 -14.37 -13.82 -21.76
CA LYS A 98 -15.08 -14.37 -20.60
C LYS A 98 -15.15 -15.90 -20.69
N CYS A 99 -15.48 -16.55 -19.58
CA CYS A 99 -15.64 -18.00 -19.52
C CYS A 99 -17.05 -18.44 -19.95
N CYS A 100 -17.13 -19.42 -20.84
CA CYS A 100 -18.33 -20.19 -21.15
C CYS A 100 -18.10 -21.66 -20.82
N GLY A 101 -18.34 -22.04 -19.57
CA GLY A 101 -17.94 -23.36 -19.09
C GLY A 101 -16.42 -23.49 -19.08
N LYS A 102 -15.89 -24.41 -19.90
CA LYS A 102 -14.45 -24.66 -20.06
C LYS A 102 -13.78 -23.82 -21.15
N ASP A 103 -14.55 -23.12 -21.98
CA ASP A 103 -14.02 -22.38 -23.13
C ASP A 103 -14.03 -20.87 -22.88
N LEU A 104 -13.19 -20.14 -23.62
CA LEU A 104 -13.22 -18.68 -23.68
C LEU A 104 -14.13 -18.22 -24.82
N TYR A 105 -14.87 -17.14 -24.57
CA TYR A 105 -15.60 -16.42 -25.60
C TYR A 105 -15.40 -14.92 -25.46
N ASP A 106 -15.49 -14.18 -26.56
CA ASP A 106 -15.39 -12.72 -26.58
C ASP A 106 -16.77 -12.08 -26.40
N GLU A 107 -17.00 -11.35 -25.32
CA GLU A 107 -18.32 -10.76 -25.02
C GLU A 107 -18.79 -9.73 -26.06
N ASP A 108 -17.86 -9.11 -26.76
CA ASP A 108 -18.19 -8.12 -27.80
C ASP A 108 -18.83 -8.78 -29.02
N HIS A 109 -18.34 -9.96 -29.40
CA HIS A 109 -18.69 -10.66 -30.64
C HIS A 109 -19.42 -11.98 -30.45
N GLN A 110 -19.53 -12.49 -29.22
CA GLN A 110 -20.07 -13.80 -28.92
C GLN A 110 -20.95 -13.78 -27.66
N LEU A 111 -21.82 -14.79 -27.55
CA LEU A 111 -22.74 -15.01 -26.45
C LEU A 111 -22.51 -16.42 -25.90
N CYS A 112 -22.55 -16.57 -24.58
CA CYS A 112 -22.53 -17.86 -23.92
C CYS A 112 -23.95 -18.23 -23.49
N CYS A 113 -24.59 -19.12 -24.25
CA CYS A 113 -26.00 -19.50 -24.08
C CYS A 113 -26.14 -20.94 -23.59
N GLY A 114 -27.30 -21.32 -23.09
CA GLY A 114 -27.60 -22.66 -22.58
C GLY A 114 -27.48 -22.81 -21.06
N ASN A 115 -27.87 -23.98 -20.57
CA ASN A 115 -27.88 -24.30 -19.15
C ASN A 115 -26.53 -24.89 -18.70
N VAL A 116 -26.19 -24.72 -17.42
CA VAL A 116 -25.01 -25.33 -16.79
C VAL A 116 -25.05 -26.86 -16.85
N HIS A 117 -26.24 -27.47 -16.77
CA HIS A 117 -26.38 -28.93 -16.73
C HIS A 117 -26.25 -29.63 -18.09
N GLU A 118 -26.72 -28.99 -19.16
CA GLU A 118 -26.68 -29.54 -20.54
C GLU A 118 -25.44 -29.10 -21.32
N GLY A 119 -24.68 -28.15 -20.76
CA GLY A 119 -23.50 -27.56 -21.36
C GLY A 119 -23.83 -26.23 -22.04
N ARG A 120 -23.08 -25.18 -21.69
CA ARG A 120 -23.21 -23.89 -22.36
C ARG A 120 -22.52 -23.90 -23.73
N LYS A 121 -23.11 -23.21 -24.69
CA LYS A 121 -22.62 -23.06 -26.07
C LYS A 121 -22.24 -21.62 -26.35
N VAL A 122 -21.13 -21.45 -27.06
CA VAL A 122 -20.71 -20.13 -27.56
C VAL A 122 -21.35 -19.89 -28.92
N LEU A 123 -22.14 -18.82 -29.04
CA LEU A 123 -22.80 -18.40 -30.27
C LEU A 123 -22.18 -17.08 -30.76
N THR A 124 -22.02 -16.91 -32.07
CA THR A 124 -21.61 -15.62 -32.64
C THR A 124 -22.76 -14.62 -32.52
N LYS A 125 -22.49 -13.47 -31.91
CA LYS A 125 -23.45 -12.39 -31.68
C LYS A 125 -23.73 -11.67 -33.00
N MET A 126 -24.97 -11.72 -33.46
CA MET A 126 -25.34 -11.09 -34.74
C MET A 126 -25.49 -9.56 -34.65
N SER A 127 -25.79 -9.03 -33.45
CA SER A 127 -25.90 -7.58 -33.20
C SER A 127 -25.74 -7.27 -31.70
N SER A 128 -25.48 -6.00 -31.35
CA SER A 128 -25.40 -5.55 -29.95
C SER A 128 -26.67 -5.82 -29.13
N HIS A 129 -27.82 -6.03 -29.79
CA HIS A 129 -29.12 -6.31 -29.18
C HIS A 129 -29.41 -7.80 -29.00
N HIS A 130 -28.56 -8.69 -29.51
CA HIS A 130 -28.77 -10.12 -29.36
C HIS A 130 -28.49 -10.58 -27.93
N ARG A 131 -29.36 -11.46 -27.42
CA ARG A 131 -29.33 -12.06 -26.08
C ARG A 131 -29.59 -13.56 -26.18
N CYS A 132 -29.29 -14.32 -25.12
CA CYS A 132 -29.54 -15.76 -25.06
C CYS A 132 -31.01 -16.07 -24.71
N CYS A 133 -31.56 -17.09 -25.37
CA CYS A 133 -32.82 -17.75 -25.04
C CYS A 133 -32.61 -19.26 -25.04
N GLY A 134 -32.38 -19.85 -23.86
CA GLY A 134 -31.90 -21.23 -23.77
C GLY A 134 -30.61 -21.39 -24.57
N ASP A 135 -30.59 -22.35 -25.48
CA ASP A 135 -29.48 -22.65 -26.39
C ASP A 135 -29.42 -21.77 -27.66
N ASN A 136 -30.40 -20.88 -27.85
CA ASN A 136 -30.52 -20.01 -29.02
C ASN A 136 -30.20 -18.54 -28.68
N GLN A 137 -30.02 -17.71 -29.70
CA GLN A 137 -29.97 -16.25 -29.55
C GLN A 137 -31.19 -15.58 -30.17
N PHE A 138 -31.61 -14.44 -29.62
CA PHE A 138 -32.73 -13.64 -30.11
C PHE A 138 -32.37 -12.16 -30.09
N ASP A 139 -32.92 -11.39 -31.02
CA ASP A 139 -32.78 -9.93 -31.02
C ASP A 139 -33.82 -9.31 -30.10
N GLN A 140 -33.38 -8.68 -29.00
CA GLN A 140 -34.26 -8.05 -28.01
C GLN A 140 -35.15 -6.94 -28.62
N GLN A 141 -34.81 -6.39 -29.79
CA GLN A 141 -35.63 -5.36 -30.45
C GLN A 141 -36.79 -5.93 -31.26
N SER A 142 -36.73 -7.19 -31.68
CA SER A 142 -37.75 -7.80 -32.57
C SER A 142 -38.38 -9.08 -32.01
N GLN A 143 -37.74 -9.69 -31.03
CA GLN A 143 -38.10 -11.00 -30.46
C GLN A 143 -38.07 -10.95 -28.93
N CYS A 144 -38.76 -11.88 -28.29
CA CYS A 144 -38.66 -12.16 -26.86
C CYS A 144 -38.32 -13.65 -26.63
N CYS A 145 -37.84 -13.98 -25.43
CA CYS A 145 -37.61 -15.36 -25.03
C CYS A 145 -38.79 -15.88 -24.21
N CYS A 146 -39.46 -16.93 -24.68
CA CYS A 146 -40.61 -17.50 -23.99
C CYS A 146 -40.18 -18.64 -23.06
N LEU A 147 -40.44 -18.47 -21.77
CA LEU A 147 -40.11 -19.44 -20.71
C LEU A 147 -41.10 -20.62 -20.67
N ASP A 148 -42.29 -20.45 -21.24
CA ASP A 148 -43.38 -21.44 -21.19
C ASP A 148 -43.28 -22.50 -22.30
N SER A 149 -42.31 -22.39 -23.21
CA SER A 149 -42.03 -23.39 -24.25
C SER A 149 -40.84 -24.26 -23.83
N GLU A 150 -41.03 -25.58 -23.78
CA GLU A 150 -39.94 -26.56 -23.64
C GLU A 150 -39.65 -27.17 -25.04
N PRO A 151 -38.47 -26.92 -25.65
CA PRO A 151 -37.35 -26.10 -25.17
C PRO A 151 -37.56 -24.58 -25.37
N LEU A 152 -36.85 -23.77 -24.57
CA LEU A 152 -36.86 -22.30 -24.66
C LEU A 152 -36.62 -21.84 -26.10
N SER A 153 -37.58 -21.07 -26.63
CA SER A 153 -37.58 -20.68 -28.03
C SER A 153 -37.74 -19.17 -28.20
N PRO A 154 -36.96 -18.54 -29.09
CA PRO A 154 -37.16 -17.15 -29.46
C PRO A 154 -38.46 -16.99 -30.26
N GLN A 155 -39.30 -16.06 -29.84
CA GLN A 155 -40.58 -15.76 -30.48
C GLN A 155 -40.66 -14.29 -30.87
N PRO A 156 -41.40 -13.93 -31.94
CA PRO A 156 -41.65 -12.53 -32.28
C PRO A 156 -42.39 -11.82 -31.13
N LEU A 157 -42.16 -10.51 -30.96
CA LEU A 157 -42.75 -9.72 -29.85
C LEU A 157 -44.28 -9.77 -29.74
N ASN A 158 -44.98 -10.16 -30.80
CA ASN A 158 -46.45 -10.31 -30.81
C ASN A 158 -46.94 -11.69 -30.32
N ALA A 159 -46.05 -12.62 -29.97
CA ALA A 159 -46.42 -13.91 -29.43
C ALA A 159 -47.09 -13.77 -28.05
N SER A 160 -48.00 -14.69 -27.73
CA SER A 160 -48.80 -14.66 -26.49
C SER A 160 -47.95 -14.68 -25.21
N CYS A 161 -46.81 -15.36 -25.24
CA CYS A 161 -45.84 -15.37 -24.15
C CYS A 161 -45.13 -14.02 -23.97
N CYS A 162 -44.84 -13.30 -25.05
CA CYS A 162 -44.29 -11.93 -24.98
C CYS A 162 -45.31 -10.91 -24.46
N ALA A 163 -46.60 -11.14 -24.70
CA ALA A 163 -47.68 -10.31 -24.17
C ALA A 163 -47.87 -10.47 -22.65
N SER A 164 -47.43 -11.60 -22.09
CA SER A 164 -47.53 -11.92 -20.65
C SER A 164 -46.35 -11.37 -19.83
N SER A 165 -45.24 -11.02 -20.48
CA SER A 165 -44.12 -10.28 -19.86
C SER A 165 -44.43 -8.78 -19.64
N GLY A 166 -45.64 -8.33 -19.98
CA GLY A 166 -46.16 -6.98 -19.76
C GLY A 166 -46.90 -6.76 -18.43
N SER A 167 -46.96 -7.76 -17.54
CA SER A 167 -47.49 -7.57 -16.18
C SER A 167 -46.50 -8.07 -15.13
N ASN A 168 -45.73 -7.11 -14.60
CA ASN A 168 -45.06 -7.14 -13.30
C ASN A 168 -44.38 -8.46 -12.88
N GLU A 169 -43.05 -8.52 -13.02
CA GLU A 169 -42.21 -8.54 -11.82
C GLU A 169 -41.04 -7.58 -11.98
N ASN A 170 -41.01 -6.58 -11.09
CA ASN A 170 -39.86 -5.72 -10.84
C ASN A 170 -38.65 -6.60 -10.47
N PHE A 171 -37.79 -6.93 -11.42
CA PHE A 171 -36.37 -7.18 -11.12
C PHE A 171 -35.59 -5.86 -11.22
N SER A 172 -36.07 -4.88 -10.44
CA SER A 172 -35.42 -3.59 -10.18
C SER A 172 -35.88 -3.07 -8.81
N GLU A 173 -35.98 -3.95 -7.82
CA GLU A 173 -36.17 -3.55 -6.43
C GLU A 173 -35.19 -4.29 -5.53
N PHE A 174 -33.90 -4.01 -5.74
CA PHE A 174 -32.89 -4.15 -4.68
C PHE A 174 -31.89 -2.98 -4.72
N TYR A 175 -32.39 -1.77 -4.99
CA TYR A 175 -31.78 -0.56 -4.46
C TYR A 175 -32.46 -0.21 -3.14
N LYS A 176 -31.93 -0.82 -2.07
CA LYS A 176 -31.65 -0.17 -0.78
C LYS A 176 -32.47 1.10 -0.49
N LEU A 177 -33.57 0.96 0.26
CA LEU A 177 -33.92 1.95 1.28
C LEU A 177 -32.95 1.76 2.45
N VAL A 178 -31.75 2.31 2.30
CA VAL A 178 -30.84 2.56 3.42
C VAL A 178 -31.09 3.98 3.87
N SER A 179 -31.77 4.05 5.01
CA SER A 179 -31.51 4.94 6.14
C SER A 179 -30.68 6.20 5.84
N ILE A 180 -31.26 7.37 6.14
CA ILE A 180 -30.46 8.52 6.57
C ILE A 180 -29.68 8.04 7.81
N PRO A 181 -28.33 8.06 7.82
CA PRO A 181 -27.59 7.68 9.00
C PRO A 181 -27.71 8.81 10.02
N GLY A 182 -28.29 8.50 11.19
CA GLY A 182 -28.05 9.29 12.38
C GLY A 182 -29.25 9.98 13.02
N GLU A 183 -30.49 9.49 12.95
CA GLU A 183 -31.55 9.98 13.85
C GLU A 183 -32.33 8.82 14.45
N GLN A 184 -32.51 8.83 15.79
CA GLN A 184 -33.27 7.83 16.54
C GLN A 184 -34.57 8.46 17.10
N PRO A 185 -35.68 7.70 17.17
CA PRO A 185 -36.96 8.23 17.65
C PRO A 185 -36.96 8.45 19.18
N CYS A 186 -37.52 9.57 19.63
CA CYS A 186 -37.71 9.92 21.03
C CYS A 186 -39.20 10.16 21.36
N GLY A 187 -39.90 9.18 21.94
CA GLY A 187 -41.31 9.31 22.33
C GLY A 187 -42.29 9.49 21.16
N ARG A 188 -43.46 10.10 21.42
CA ARG A 188 -44.57 10.24 20.44
C ARG A 188 -44.29 11.31 19.38
N GLY A 189 -43.32 11.05 18.50
CA GLY A 189 -43.27 11.63 17.16
C GLY A 189 -42.33 12.81 16.93
N ALA A 190 -41.19 12.90 17.64
CA ALA A 190 -40.11 13.82 17.29
C ALA A 190 -38.77 13.08 17.15
N CYS A 191 -37.98 13.47 16.15
CA CYS A 191 -36.61 13.00 15.89
C CYS A 191 -35.59 13.92 16.56
N PHE A 192 -34.42 13.38 16.94
CA PHE A 192 -33.31 14.15 17.49
C PHE A 192 -31.97 13.69 16.90
N ASN A 193 -30.98 14.58 16.90
CA ASN A 193 -29.63 14.31 16.39
C ASN A 193 -28.74 13.71 17.52
N PRO A 194 -28.28 12.46 17.44
CA PRO A 194 -27.55 11.75 18.48
C PRO A 194 -26.10 12.22 18.66
N THR A 195 -25.59 13.04 17.73
CA THR A 195 -24.26 13.67 17.83
C THR A 195 -24.29 14.95 18.66
N THR A 196 -25.45 15.60 18.79
CA THR A 196 -25.60 16.91 19.47
C THR A 196 -26.65 16.92 20.58
N GLU A 197 -27.53 15.93 20.66
CA GLU A 197 -28.70 15.90 21.54
C GLU A 197 -28.91 14.50 22.16
N ARG A 198 -29.62 14.41 23.30
CA ARG A 198 -30.00 13.14 23.94
C ARG A 198 -31.48 13.13 24.33
N CYS A 199 -32.18 12.04 24.00
CA CYS A 199 -33.58 11.82 24.38
C CYS A 199 -33.74 11.53 25.89
N CYS A 200 -34.57 12.33 26.57
CA CYS A 200 -34.92 12.15 27.99
C CYS A 200 -36.44 11.99 28.16
N VAL A 201 -36.99 10.80 27.91
CA VAL A 201 -38.36 10.49 28.32
C VAL A 201 -38.40 9.17 29.09
N ASN A 202 -38.68 9.27 30.40
CA ASN A 202 -39.10 8.13 31.21
C ASN A 202 -40.65 8.16 31.30
N PRO A 203 -41.41 7.11 30.91
CA PRO A 203 -42.86 7.21 30.70
C PRO A 203 -43.73 7.41 31.96
N ARG A 204 -43.18 7.70 33.14
CA ARG A 204 -43.91 7.61 34.42
C ARG A 204 -43.57 8.65 35.49
N SER A 205 -43.40 9.92 35.14
CA SER A 205 -43.32 10.99 36.15
C SER A 205 -44.18 12.19 35.80
N ARG A 206 -45.28 12.36 36.53
CA ARG A 206 -46.06 13.60 36.60
C ARG A 206 -45.58 14.39 37.82
N GLN A 207 -44.58 15.24 37.65
CA GLN A 207 -44.42 16.47 38.44
C GLN A 207 -43.27 17.28 37.86
N GLY A 208 -43.58 18.47 37.37
CA GLY A 208 -42.59 19.43 36.94
C GLY A 208 -41.86 20.00 38.16
N GLN A 209 -40.55 19.81 38.20
CA GLN A 209 -39.62 20.68 38.91
C GLN A 209 -38.44 20.98 37.99
N ARG A 210 -37.98 22.23 38.02
CA ARG A 210 -36.91 22.79 37.19
C ARG A 210 -35.65 21.89 37.27
N PRO A 211 -34.97 21.57 36.15
CA PRO A 211 -33.73 20.81 36.23
C PRO A 211 -32.62 21.73 36.75
N TYR A 212 -32.09 21.40 37.92
CA TYR A 212 -30.79 21.88 38.38
C TYR A 212 -29.73 21.59 37.30
N ASN A 213 -28.72 22.45 37.19
CA ASN A 213 -27.55 22.34 36.30
C ASN A 213 -26.70 21.08 36.61
N GLY A 214 -27.23 19.87 36.37
CA GLY A 214 -26.50 18.62 36.55
C GLY A 214 -25.72 18.29 35.29
N ALA A 215 -24.39 18.34 35.36
CA ALA A 215 -23.53 17.82 34.30
C ALA A 215 -23.56 16.28 34.33
N SER A 216 -23.25 15.63 33.21
CA SER A 216 -23.25 14.16 33.11
C SER A 216 -21.84 13.62 32.92
N CYS A 217 -21.51 12.55 33.64
CA CYS A 217 -20.25 11.81 33.55
C CYS A 217 -20.58 10.36 33.23
N GLY A 218 -20.42 9.95 31.97
CA GLY A 218 -20.91 8.65 31.50
C GLY A 218 -22.43 8.54 31.66
N SER A 219 -22.89 7.64 32.54
CA SER A 219 -24.32 7.45 32.87
C SER A 219 -24.77 8.14 34.16
N GLN A 220 -23.88 8.80 34.90
CA GLN A 220 -24.17 9.43 36.19
C GLN A 220 -24.36 10.95 36.04
N VAL A 221 -25.40 11.49 36.67
CA VAL A 221 -25.63 12.94 36.78
C VAL A 221 -24.93 13.43 38.05
N TYR A 222 -24.16 14.51 37.94
CA TYR A 222 -23.38 15.07 39.05
C TYR A 222 -23.53 16.59 39.16
N ASN A 223 -23.18 17.13 40.32
CA ASN A 223 -23.16 18.57 40.54
C ASN A 223 -21.79 19.16 40.10
N PRO A 224 -21.72 19.95 39.02
CA PRO A 224 -20.47 20.51 38.51
C PRO A 224 -19.82 21.55 39.43
N ASP A 225 -20.54 22.03 40.45
CA ASP A 225 -19.99 22.96 41.43
C ASP A 225 -18.99 22.26 42.37
N ILE A 226 -19.22 20.98 42.68
CA ILE A 226 -18.44 20.21 43.66
C ILE A 226 -17.73 18.98 43.09
N ASN A 227 -18.17 18.47 41.93
CA ASN A 227 -17.59 17.30 41.28
C ASN A 227 -17.06 17.63 39.87
N ILE A 228 -16.16 16.79 39.37
CA ILE A 228 -15.57 16.85 38.03
C ILE A 228 -15.55 15.45 37.42
N CYS A 229 -15.73 15.37 36.11
CA CYS A 229 -15.64 14.14 35.34
C CYS A 229 -14.35 14.12 34.53
N CYS A 230 -13.48 13.13 34.75
CA CYS A 230 -12.24 12.95 34.01
C CYS A 230 -12.23 11.56 33.36
N ALA A 231 -12.10 11.49 32.04
CA ALA A 231 -12.13 10.24 31.26
C ALA A 231 -13.29 9.27 31.63
N GLY A 232 -14.46 9.81 31.97
CA GLY A 232 -15.64 9.04 32.35
C GLY A 232 -15.73 8.63 33.82
N GLN A 233 -14.74 8.99 34.65
CA GLN A 233 -14.74 8.77 36.09
C GLN A 233 -15.13 10.05 36.85
N LEU A 234 -16.10 9.92 37.76
CA LEU A 234 -16.56 11.01 38.61
C LEU A 234 -15.66 11.15 39.83
N SER A 235 -15.13 12.35 40.04
CA SER A 235 -14.23 12.71 41.14
C SER A 235 -14.68 14.02 41.81
N ASN A 236 -14.20 14.28 43.04
CA ASN A 236 -14.40 15.58 43.68
C ASN A 236 -13.49 16.63 43.03
N ARG A 237 -13.94 17.88 42.97
CA ARG A 237 -13.09 19.00 42.50
C ARG A 237 -11.96 19.23 43.49
N VAL A 238 -10.77 19.48 42.98
CA VAL A 238 -9.64 20.01 43.73
C VAL A 238 -9.73 21.54 43.83
N ILE A 239 -9.01 22.12 44.78
CA ILE A 239 -9.02 23.55 45.05
C ILE A 239 -8.45 24.30 43.82
N GLY A 240 -9.15 25.32 43.33
CA GLY A 240 -8.71 26.13 42.19
C GLY A 240 -9.24 25.67 40.82
N LYS A 241 -8.54 26.04 39.75
CA LYS A 241 -8.94 25.69 38.37
C LYS A 241 -8.60 24.22 38.11
N ASN A 242 -9.61 23.40 37.88
CA ASN A 242 -9.43 21.95 37.71
C ASN A 242 -9.13 21.60 36.24
N LEU A 243 -8.12 20.77 36.03
CA LEU A 243 -7.78 20.07 34.79
C LEU A 243 -7.90 18.55 35.03
N CYS A 244 -7.96 17.78 33.95
CA CYS A 244 -7.97 16.32 34.01
C CYS A 244 -6.68 15.76 33.42
N CYS A 245 -6.05 14.83 34.13
CA CYS A 245 -5.00 13.96 33.63
C CYS A 245 -5.49 12.52 33.67
N GLY A 246 -5.89 11.97 32.52
CA GLY A 246 -6.59 10.68 32.48
C GLY A 246 -7.89 10.75 33.31
N THR A 247 -7.97 9.93 34.35
CA THR A 247 -9.10 9.89 35.29
C THR A 247 -8.91 10.79 36.52
N THR A 248 -7.73 11.40 36.69
CA THR A 248 -7.36 12.14 37.91
C THR A 248 -7.51 13.65 37.71
N PRO A 249 -8.34 14.34 38.52
CA PRO A 249 -8.40 15.80 38.50
C PRO A 249 -7.22 16.42 39.25
N TYR A 250 -6.69 17.54 38.74
CA TYR A 250 -5.63 18.31 39.39
C TYR A 250 -5.82 19.82 39.16
N GLY A 251 -5.24 20.64 40.03
CA GLY A 251 -5.32 22.09 39.96
C GLY A 251 -4.26 22.65 39.00
N VAL A 252 -4.63 23.63 38.17
CA VAL A 252 -3.65 24.40 37.35
C VAL A 252 -2.58 25.04 38.24
N GLU A 253 -2.94 25.37 39.47
CA GLU A 253 -2.08 26.06 40.45
C GLU A 253 -1.36 25.09 41.40
N ASP A 254 -1.57 23.77 41.24
CA ASP A 254 -0.85 22.78 42.03
C ASP A 254 0.64 22.83 41.66
N LEU A 255 1.50 23.02 42.65
CA LEU A 255 2.95 23.05 42.44
C LEU A 255 3.51 21.64 42.28
N GLY A 256 4.47 21.48 41.37
CA GLY A 256 5.18 20.22 41.15
C GLY A 256 4.28 19.09 40.63
N VAL A 257 3.21 19.40 39.90
CA VAL A 257 2.41 18.38 39.22
C VAL A 257 2.59 18.46 37.70
N LEU A 258 2.78 17.30 37.07
CA LEU A 258 2.85 17.19 35.62
C LEU A 258 2.00 16.02 35.15
N CYS A 259 1.09 16.29 34.21
CA CYS A 259 0.36 15.24 33.52
C CYS A 259 1.19 14.72 32.34
N CYS A 260 1.50 13.42 32.34
CA CYS A 260 2.21 12.77 31.25
C CYS A 260 1.57 11.42 30.93
N ASN A 261 1.22 11.19 29.65
CA ASN A 261 0.55 9.97 29.19
C ASN A 261 -0.66 9.54 30.06
N GLN A 262 -1.56 10.49 30.36
CA GLN A 262 -2.74 10.29 31.21
C GLN A 262 -2.43 9.93 32.68
N SER A 263 -1.16 9.94 33.08
CA SER A 263 -0.69 9.71 34.45
C SER A 263 -0.27 11.03 35.07
N LEU A 264 -0.83 11.34 36.24
CA LEU A 264 -0.47 12.55 37.00
C LEU A 264 0.74 12.25 37.88
N HIS A 265 1.85 12.93 37.64
CA HIS A 265 3.04 12.88 38.47
C HIS A 265 3.00 14.01 39.51
N HIS A 266 3.38 13.70 40.74
CA HIS A 266 3.49 14.64 41.85
C HIS A 266 4.96 14.82 42.25
N VAL A 267 5.29 15.97 42.87
CA VAL A 267 6.64 16.30 43.34
C VAL A 267 7.65 16.33 42.18
N VAL A 268 7.20 16.81 41.02
CA VAL A 268 8.04 17.01 39.84
C VAL A 268 8.83 18.31 40.02
N GLU A 269 10.15 18.24 39.92
CA GLU A 269 10.99 19.44 40.01
C GLU A 269 10.77 20.38 38.82
N ASP A 270 11.14 21.64 38.98
CA ASP A 270 11.01 22.63 37.91
C ASP A 270 11.90 22.26 36.71
N GLY A 271 11.30 22.23 35.52
CA GLY A 271 12.00 22.00 34.25
C GLY A 271 11.79 20.62 33.63
N TYR A 272 11.20 19.66 34.33
CA TYR A 272 10.78 18.39 33.73
C TYR A 272 9.71 18.59 32.66
N GLN A 273 9.77 17.78 31.60
CA GLN A 273 8.85 17.79 30.47
C GLN A 273 8.34 16.39 30.18
N CYS A 274 7.19 16.33 29.51
CA CYS A 274 6.64 15.08 28.99
C CYS A 274 7.00 14.97 27.51
N SER A 275 7.67 13.88 27.13
CA SER A 275 7.97 13.60 25.73
C SER A 275 6.69 13.27 24.95
N PRO A 276 6.71 13.36 23.60
CA PRO A 276 5.59 12.89 22.77
C PRO A 276 5.23 11.42 23.00
N GLY A 277 6.20 10.59 23.43
CA GLY A 277 6.01 9.19 23.78
C GLY A 277 5.48 8.96 25.21
N GLY A 278 5.26 10.03 25.98
CA GLY A 278 4.71 9.91 27.32
C GLY A 278 5.74 9.66 28.43
N ASN A 279 7.01 9.96 28.18
CA ASN A 279 8.08 9.81 29.16
C ASN A 279 8.38 11.14 29.85
N LEU A 280 8.45 11.12 31.19
CA LEU A 280 8.91 12.23 32.00
C LEU A 280 10.44 12.33 31.91
N TYR A 281 10.98 13.48 31.50
CA TYR A 281 12.42 13.70 31.39
C TYR A 281 12.82 15.15 31.65
N LEU A 282 14.08 15.39 31.98
CA LEU A 282 14.64 16.71 32.23
C LEU A 282 15.55 17.16 31.06
N PRO A 283 15.12 18.08 30.18
CA PRO A 283 15.86 18.42 28.94
C PRO A 283 17.28 18.95 29.15
N SER A 284 17.59 19.48 30.34
CA SER A 284 18.94 19.98 30.67
C SER A 284 19.96 18.86 30.89
N ARG A 285 19.52 17.62 31.13
CA ARG A 285 20.36 16.47 31.47
C ARG A 285 20.00 15.19 30.76
N GLU A 286 18.83 15.13 30.15
CA GLU A 286 18.25 13.93 29.60
C GLU A 286 17.70 14.19 28.19
N MET A 287 17.68 13.14 27.38
CA MET A 287 17.09 13.10 26.06
C MET A 287 16.25 11.84 25.91
N VAL A 288 15.22 11.88 25.08
CA VAL A 288 14.31 10.73 24.88
C VAL A 288 14.47 10.19 23.47
N CYS A 289 14.84 8.92 23.36
CA CYS A 289 14.93 8.19 22.09
C CYS A 289 13.85 7.10 22.07
N GLY A 290 12.86 7.27 21.20
CA GLY A 290 11.69 6.38 21.18
C GLY A 290 11.00 6.32 22.54
N SER A 291 11.00 5.15 23.16
CA SER A 291 10.40 4.92 24.48
C SER A 291 11.39 5.05 25.66
N HIS A 292 12.69 5.27 25.42
CA HIS A 292 13.71 5.30 26.46
C HIS A 292 14.25 6.70 26.76
N VAL A 293 14.54 6.95 28.04
CA VAL A 293 15.20 8.18 28.52
C VAL A 293 16.68 7.90 28.72
N HIS A 294 17.53 8.72 28.09
CA HIS A 294 18.99 8.64 28.14
C HIS A 294 19.57 9.91 28.75
N LEU A 295 20.77 9.81 29.32
CA LEU A 295 21.53 11.00 29.69
C LEU A 295 21.94 11.77 28.43
N ASN A 296 21.79 13.08 28.49
CA ASN A 296 22.14 14.00 27.41
C ASN A 296 23.67 14.19 27.41
N ASP A 297 24.33 13.41 26.57
CA ASP A 297 25.77 13.51 26.31
C ASP A 297 25.99 14.43 25.08
N PRO A 298 26.72 15.55 25.20
CA PRO A 298 26.91 16.47 24.08
C PRO A 298 27.50 15.76 22.85
N GLY A 299 26.77 15.82 21.73
CA GLY A 299 27.17 15.19 20.47
C GLY A 299 26.55 13.81 20.20
N LYS A 300 25.88 13.19 21.18
CA LYS A 300 25.07 11.99 20.94
C LYS A 300 23.69 12.34 20.40
N HIS A 301 23.20 11.50 19.50
CA HIS A 301 21.89 11.64 18.85
C HIS A 301 21.09 10.34 18.96
N CYS A 302 19.78 10.40 18.71
CA CYS A 302 18.94 9.21 18.74
C CYS A 302 19.06 8.39 17.46
N CYS A 303 19.21 7.08 17.63
CA CYS A 303 19.04 6.08 16.58
C CYS A 303 18.03 5.04 17.07
N GLY A 304 16.78 5.18 16.64
CA GLY A 304 15.69 4.35 17.17
C GLY A 304 15.47 4.64 18.65
N GLU A 305 15.61 3.62 19.50
CA GLU A 305 15.48 3.75 20.95
C GLU A 305 16.79 4.00 21.69
N GLU A 306 17.92 3.96 20.98
CA GLU A 306 19.27 4.08 21.55
C GLU A 306 19.94 5.40 21.15
N THR A 307 21.02 5.76 21.85
CA THR A 307 21.89 6.88 21.45
C THR A 307 23.08 6.39 20.62
N TYR A 308 23.54 7.24 19.68
CA TYR A 308 24.71 7.01 18.83
C TYR A 308 25.53 8.30 18.65
N ASP A 309 26.83 8.16 18.39
CA ASP A 309 27.74 9.27 18.05
C ASP A 309 27.95 9.34 16.53
N PRO A 310 27.46 10.39 15.82
CA PRO A 310 27.58 10.50 14.37
C PRO A 310 29.01 10.68 13.85
N GLN A 311 30.00 10.95 14.73
CA GLN A 311 31.42 11.04 14.34
C GLN A 311 31.99 9.66 14.01
N ASP A 312 31.75 8.69 14.89
CA ASP A 312 32.31 7.34 14.80
C ASP A 312 31.26 6.27 14.44
N GLU A 313 29.98 6.62 14.41
CA GLU A 313 28.86 5.71 14.16
C GLU A 313 27.90 6.26 13.08
N ILE A 314 27.10 5.36 12.48
CA ILE A 314 26.03 5.67 11.54
C ILE A 314 24.74 5.01 12.02
N CYS A 315 23.62 5.72 11.92
CA CYS A 315 22.29 5.19 12.20
C CYS A 315 21.60 4.75 10.91
N CYS A 316 21.22 3.47 10.81
CA CYS A 316 20.49 2.89 9.69
C CYS A 316 19.16 2.31 10.17
N ASN A 317 18.03 2.96 9.80
CA ASN A 317 16.67 2.57 10.22
C ASN A 317 16.53 2.21 11.71
N GLY A 318 17.14 3.00 12.59
CA GLY A 318 17.07 2.79 14.04
C GLY A 318 18.14 1.85 14.62
N HIS A 319 19.05 1.33 13.80
CA HIS A 319 20.18 0.50 14.24
C HIS A 319 21.50 1.24 14.08
N LYS A 320 22.32 1.28 15.14
CA LYS A 320 23.64 1.93 15.12
C LYS A 320 24.72 0.98 14.62
N HIS A 321 25.62 1.50 13.78
CA HIS A 321 26.75 0.78 13.21
C HIS A 321 28.02 1.62 13.30
N GLN A 322 29.19 0.98 13.36
CA GLN A 322 30.47 1.66 13.37
C GLN A 322 30.81 2.26 11.99
N ARG A 323 31.35 3.48 11.97
CA ARG A 323 31.67 4.26 10.77
C ARG A 323 33.07 3.97 10.23
N LEU A 324 33.21 2.83 9.57
CA LEU A 324 34.49 2.40 8.96
C LEU A 324 34.59 2.82 7.48
N GLY A 325 35.09 4.04 7.22
CA GLY A 325 35.30 4.56 5.87
C GLY A 325 34.02 5.04 5.18
N ASN A 326 33.92 4.88 3.85
CA ASN A 326 32.74 5.31 3.09
C ASN A 326 31.63 4.25 3.17
N ILE A 327 30.91 4.21 4.30
CA ILE A 327 29.75 3.35 4.48
C ILE A 327 28.45 4.11 4.25
N SER A 328 27.42 3.41 3.78
CA SER A 328 26.06 3.92 3.62
C SER A 328 25.04 2.91 4.15
N CYS A 329 23.83 3.38 4.41
CA CYS A 329 22.75 2.52 4.87
C CYS A 329 22.06 1.80 3.71
N CYS A 330 21.72 0.55 3.94
CA CYS A 330 20.80 -0.26 3.16
C CYS A 330 19.78 -0.87 4.11
N GLY A 331 18.64 -0.18 4.26
CA GLY A 331 17.66 -0.52 5.29
C GLY A 331 18.26 -0.37 6.68
N GLU A 332 18.21 -1.43 7.47
CA GLU A 332 18.80 -1.49 8.82
C GLU A 332 20.32 -1.74 8.83
N LYS A 333 20.94 -2.07 7.69
CA LYS A 333 22.34 -2.49 7.61
C LYS A 333 23.25 -1.39 7.08
N ALA A 334 24.45 -1.27 7.61
CA ALA A 334 25.51 -0.47 7.01
C ALA A 334 26.35 -1.32 6.04
N TYR A 335 26.71 -0.76 4.88
CA TYR A 335 27.57 -1.42 3.89
C TYR A 335 28.45 -0.41 3.15
N ASN A 336 29.54 -0.88 2.55
CA ASN A 336 30.39 -0.06 1.69
C ASN A 336 29.82 -0.06 0.24
N PRO A 337 29.33 1.07 -0.30
CA PRO A 337 28.77 1.15 -1.65
C PRO A 337 29.79 0.88 -2.76
N SER A 338 31.09 1.08 -2.48
CA SER A 338 32.17 0.82 -3.42
C SER A 338 32.53 -0.67 -3.49
N SER A 339 31.92 -1.53 -2.66
CA SER A 339 32.14 -2.98 -2.71
C SER A 339 31.49 -3.58 -3.95
N VAL A 340 32.29 -4.21 -4.81
CA VAL A 340 31.80 -4.98 -5.97
C VAL A 340 31.03 -6.24 -5.58
N GLN A 341 31.08 -6.61 -4.30
CA GLN A 341 30.53 -7.86 -3.75
C GLN A 341 29.19 -7.65 -3.04
N MET A 342 28.74 -6.42 -2.87
CA MET A 342 27.51 -6.11 -2.12
C MET A 342 26.63 -5.20 -2.96
N LYS A 343 25.32 -5.46 -2.97
CA LYS A 343 24.33 -4.65 -3.69
C LYS A 343 23.13 -4.39 -2.78
N CYS A 344 22.70 -3.13 -2.70
CA CYS A 344 21.47 -2.76 -2.02
C CYS A 344 20.32 -2.61 -3.03
N CYS A 345 19.21 -3.31 -2.80
CA CYS A 345 17.96 -3.17 -3.57
C CYS A 345 16.84 -2.72 -2.62
N ALA A 346 16.36 -1.47 -2.74
CA ALA A 346 15.32 -0.86 -1.91
C ALA A 346 15.40 -1.21 -0.41
N GLY A 347 16.59 -1.08 0.18
CA GLY A 347 16.84 -1.36 1.60
C GLY A 347 17.20 -2.82 1.94
N THR A 348 17.18 -3.74 0.97
CA THR A 348 17.63 -5.13 1.11
C THR A 348 19.06 -5.29 0.61
N LEU A 349 19.97 -5.72 1.50
CA LEU A 349 21.39 -5.90 1.18
C LEU A 349 21.69 -7.34 0.74
N TYR A 350 22.21 -7.49 -0.48
CA TYR A 350 22.61 -8.76 -1.09
C TYR A 350 24.13 -8.91 -1.14
N ASN A 351 24.62 -10.13 -0.89
CA ASN A 351 26.02 -10.52 -1.09
C ASN A 351 26.16 -11.27 -2.43
N LEU A 352 26.90 -10.67 -3.36
CA LEU A 352 27.10 -11.14 -4.73
C LEU A 352 28.23 -12.18 -4.87
N GLN A 353 29.08 -12.40 -3.85
CA GLN A 353 30.19 -13.36 -3.91
C GLN A 353 29.73 -14.78 -4.20
N VAL A 354 28.55 -15.16 -3.70
CA VAL A 354 28.01 -16.53 -3.78
C VAL A 354 27.58 -16.89 -5.22
N GLN A 355 27.41 -15.91 -6.11
CA GLN A 355 26.94 -16.11 -7.47
C GLN A 355 28.03 -15.89 -8.55
N GLY A 356 29.27 -15.55 -8.15
CA GLY A 356 30.37 -15.30 -9.09
C GLY A 356 30.17 -14.06 -9.98
N ARG A 357 29.47 -13.03 -9.49
CA ARG A 357 29.07 -11.84 -10.28
C ARG A 357 29.75 -10.56 -9.81
N LEU A 358 29.82 -9.57 -10.70
CA LEU A 358 30.22 -8.18 -10.42
C LEU A 358 28.97 -7.31 -10.19
N SER A 359 29.07 -6.32 -9.29
CA SER A 359 27.98 -5.39 -8.93
C SER A 359 27.38 -4.60 -10.10
N GLU A 360 28.13 -4.38 -11.17
CA GLU A 360 27.69 -3.60 -12.34
C GLU A 360 26.68 -4.32 -13.24
N GLU A 361 26.61 -5.65 -13.19
CA GLU A 361 25.66 -6.46 -13.96
C GLU A 361 24.39 -6.79 -13.17
N ALA A 362 24.39 -6.52 -11.86
CA ALA A 362 23.32 -6.87 -10.94
C ALA A 362 22.25 -5.76 -10.91
N GLN A 363 21.06 -6.07 -11.42
CA GLN A 363 19.90 -5.18 -11.49
C GLN A 363 18.93 -5.47 -10.34
N CYS A 364 18.27 -4.43 -9.84
CA CYS A 364 17.24 -4.56 -8.82
C CYS A 364 15.83 -4.41 -9.44
N CYS A 365 14.84 -5.00 -8.78
CA CYS A 365 13.44 -4.73 -9.01
C CYS A 365 12.77 -4.54 -7.64
N GLY A 366 12.64 -3.28 -7.21
CA GLY A 366 12.31 -2.96 -5.82
C GLY A 366 13.32 -3.56 -4.85
N THR A 367 12.84 -4.42 -3.94
CA THR A 367 13.68 -5.12 -2.94
C THR A 367 14.37 -6.37 -3.50
N VAL A 368 14.03 -6.79 -4.72
CA VAL A 368 14.48 -8.06 -5.31
C VAL A 368 15.71 -7.86 -6.17
N LEU A 369 16.71 -8.74 -6.02
CA LEU A 369 17.84 -8.84 -6.95
C LEU A 369 17.46 -9.73 -8.15
N MET A 370 17.59 -9.22 -9.38
CA MET A 370 17.26 -9.97 -10.60
C MET A 370 18.29 -11.08 -10.90
N GLU A 371 17.81 -12.16 -11.51
CA GLU A 371 18.64 -13.26 -12.02
C GLU A 371 19.46 -12.81 -13.25
N ALA A 372 20.61 -13.46 -13.48
CA ALA A 372 21.44 -13.15 -14.65
C ALA A 372 20.88 -13.84 -15.89
N GLY A 373 20.95 -13.12 -17.01
CA GLY A 373 20.27 -13.48 -18.25
C GLY A 373 18.98 -12.69 -18.38
N TYR A 374 18.72 -12.12 -19.55
CA TYR A 374 17.61 -11.19 -19.84
C TYR A 374 16.20 -11.82 -19.79
N ASN A 375 16.00 -12.85 -18.97
CA ASN A 375 14.77 -13.63 -18.86
C ASN A 375 13.78 -13.05 -17.84
N GLN A 376 14.11 -11.91 -17.23
CA GLN A 376 13.24 -11.23 -16.28
C GLN A 376 13.05 -9.77 -16.67
N THR A 377 11.83 -9.26 -16.46
CA THR A 377 11.44 -7.88 -16.71
C THR A 377 10.88 -7.29 -15.43
N CYS A 378 11.44 -6.16 -14.99
CA CYS A 378 10.88 -5.38 -13.88
C CYS A 378 9.87 -4.35 -14.42
N CYS A 379 8.66 -4.37 -13.88
CA CYS A 379 7.64 -3.35 -14.13
C CYS A 379 7.39 -2.55 -12.85
N SER A 380 7.51 -1.23 -12.96
CA SER A 380 7.52 -0.30 -11.82
C SER A 380 6.37 0.70 -11.89
N ALA A 381 5.74 0.93 -10.75
CA ALA A 381 4.83 2.04 -10.48
C ALA A 381 5.26 2.71 -9.16
N PRO A 382 4.79 3.93 -8.86
CA PRO A 382 5.10 4.59 -7.59
C PRO A 382 4.84 3.67 -6.38
N GLY A 383 5.89 3.40 -5.60
CA GLY A 383 5.84 2.52 -4.41
C GLY A 383 5.66 1.02 -4.69
N LEU A 384 5.67 0.55 -5.94
CA LEU A 384 5.47 -0.86 -6.26
C LEU A 384 6.28 -1.31 -7.49
N ASP A 385 7.22 -2.23 -7.25
CA ASP A 385 8.00 -2.90 -8.27
C ASP A 385 7.69 -4.39 -8.31
N LEU A 386 7.36 -4.91 -9.49
CA LEU A 386 7.04 -6.32 -9.69
C LEU A 386 7.92 -6.93 -10.78
N LEU A 387 8.42 -8.13 -10.48
CA LEU A 387 9.29 -8.89 -11.36
C LEU A 387 8.48 -9.94 -12.12
N TYR A 388 8.60 -9.94 -13.45
CA TYR A 388 7.93 -10.88 -14.33
C TYR A 388 8.95 -11.69 -15.14
N PRO A 389 8.65 -12.97 -15.48
CA PRO A 389 9.37 -13.67 -16.53
C PRO A 389 9.18 -12.95 -17.88
N THR A 390 10.27 -12.66 -18.58
CA THR A 390 10.23 -11.97 -19.89
C THR A 390 9.49 -12.83 -20.91
N GLN A 391 8.49 -12.23 -21.58
CA GLN A 391 7.69 -12.88 -22.61
C GLN A 391 7.65 -12.01 -23.87
N SER A 392 7.74 -12.63 -25.04
CA SER A 392 7.63 -11.92 -26.31
C SER A 392 6.21 -11.36 -26.52
N GLY A 393 6.10 -10.11 -26.93
CA GLY A 393 4.81 -9.43 -27.10
C GLY A 393 4.20 -8.86 -25.81
N PHE A 394 4.94 -8.85 -24.69
CA PHE A 394 4.50 -8.24 -23.43
C PHE A 394 5.32 -6.98 -23.12
N THR A 395 4.66 -5.95 -22.59
CA THR A 395 5.30 -4.68 -22.23
C THR A 395 4.74 -4.16 -20.91
N CYS A 396 5.56 -3.53 -20.09
CA CYS A 396 5.10 -2.99 -18.80
C CYS A 396 4.07 -1.87 -19.00
N CYS A 397 3.07 -1.82 -18.13
CA CYS A 397 2.19 -0.68 -17.95
C CYS A 397 2.06 -0.40 -16.45
N GLY A 398 2.81 0.59 -15.97
CA GLY A 398 3.09 0.72 -14.54
C GLY A 398 3.74 -0.55 -14.01
N HIS A 399 3.19 -1.13 -12.94
CA HIS A 399 3.66 -2.37 -12.33
C HIS A 399 3.06 -3.64 -12.96
N ARG A 400 2.17 -3.52 -13.96
CA ARG A 400 1.53 -4.65 -14.66
C ARG A 400 2.33 -5.05 -15.90
N TYR A 401 2.30 -6.32 -16.29
CA TYR A 401 2.96 -6.83 -17.50
C TYR A 401 1.93 -7.43 -18.47
N PRO A 402 1.10 -6.61 -19.13
CA PRO A 402 0.11 -7.06 -20.12
C PRO A 402 0.73 -7.60 -21.41
N ASN A 403 -0.02 -8.46 -22.10
CA ASN A 403 0.17 -8.70 -23.53
C ASN A 403 -0.14 -7.42 -24.34
N ALA A 404 0.87 -6.91 -25.04
CA ALA A 404 0.82 -5.66 -25.81
C ALA A 404 -0.06 -5.75 -27.06
N SER A 405 -0.41 -6.96 -27.51
CA SER A 405 -1.40 -7.17 -28.58
C SER A 405 -2.84 -6.94 -28.12
N LEU A 406 -3.11 -7.09 -26.81
CA LEU A 406 -4.47 -6.94 -26.25
C LEU A 406 -4.66 -5.59 -25.55
N TRP A 407 -3.59 -5.04 -25.00
CA TRP A 407 -3.64 -3.81 -24.22
C TRP A 407 -2.71 -2.75 -24.81
N SER A 408 -3.10 -1.50 -24.65
CA SER A 408 -2.22 -0.34 -24.74
C SER A 408 -2.07 0.29 -23.36
N CYS A 409 -0.92 0.89 -23.09
CA CYS A 409 -0.70 1.65 -21.87
C CYS A 409 -0.80 3.15 -22.16
N CYS A 410 -1.43 3.89 -21.26
CA CYS A 410 -1.28 5.34 -21.21
C CYS A 410 -1.09 5.75 -19.75
N ALA A 411 0.06 6.34 -19.43
CA ALA A 411 0.33 6.85 -18.09
C ALA A 411 0.15 5.80 -16.96
N GLY A 412 0.52 4.55 -17.22
CA GLY A 412 0.34 3.44 -16.26
C GLY A 412 -1.07 2.83 -16.24
N VAL A 413 -2.01 3.37 -17.01
CA VAL A 413 -3.38 2.86 -17.12
C VAL A 413 -3.54 2.00 -18.36
N LEU A 414 -4.16 0.83 -18.18
CA LEU A 414 -4.42 -0.13 -19.25
C LEU A 414 -5.69 0.22 -20.01
N HIS A 415 -5.59 0.20 -21.34
CA HIS A 415 -6.71 0.38 -22.25
C HIS A 415 -6.82 -0.82 -23.19
N PRO A 416 -8.02 -1.40 -23.37
CA PRO A 416 -8.23 -2.50 -24.31
C PRO A 416 -8.01 -2.01 -25.75
N ARG A 417 -7.29 -2.80 -26.56
CA ARG A 417 -7.16 -2.51 -28.00
C ARG A 417 -8.42 -2.98 -28.72
N SER A 418 -9.17 -2.04 -29.29
CA SER A 418 -10.28 -2.34 -30.19
C SER A 418 -9.74 -2.82 -31.54
N GLU A 419 -9.89 -4.12 -31.80
CA GLU A 419 -9.53 -4.87 -33.02
C GLU A 419 -8.02 -5.02 -33.34
N PRO A 420 -7.61 -6.13 -34.00
CA PRO A 420 -6.25 -6.40 -34.44
C PRO A 420 -5.89 -5.53 -35.65
N HIS A 421 -5.98 -4.21 -35.53
CA HIS A 421 -5.56 -3.30 -36.61
C HIS A 421 -4.06 -3.12 -36.60
N THR A 422 -3.48 -3.52 -37.72
CA THR A 422 -2.18 -3.16 -38.27
C THR A 422 -1.97 -1.65 -38.28
N THR A 423 -1.66 -1.06 -37.14
CA THR A 423 -0.99 0.23 -37.10
C THR A 423 0.21 0.11 -36.18
N ASN A 424 1.37 -0.03 -36.84
CA ASN A 424 2.66 0.41 -36.35
C ASN A 424 2.56 1.93 -36.05
N LYS A 425 1.84 2.31 -34.98
CA LYS A 425 2.14 3.58 -34.32
C LYS A 425 3.49 3.32 -33.67
N ASN A 426 4.53 3.77 -34.35
CA ASN A 426 5.91 3.79 -33.89
C ASN A 426 5.92 3.98 -32.37
N MET A 427 6.25 2.92 -31.64
CA MET A 427 6.50 2.99 -30.21
C MET A 427 7.66 3.96 -30.03
N ILE A 428 7.35 5.21 -29.70
CA ILE A 428 8.32 6.10 -29.06
C ILE A 428 8.72 5.35 -27.78
N PRO A 429 10.01 5.18 -27.48
CA PRO A 429 10.42 4.44 -26.29
C PRO A 429 9.76 5.06 -25.05
N GLU A 430 8.89 4.30 -24.38
CA GLU A 430 8.25 4.73 -23.14
C GLU A 430 9.33 5.12 -22.12
N THR A 431 9.20 6.31 -21.54
CA THR A 431 10.02 6.68 -20.39
C THR A 431 9.58 5.84 -19.21
N ARG A 432 10.50 5.06 -18.63
CA ARG A 432 10.20 4.16 -17.51
C ARG A 432 10.59 4.80 -16.19
N LEU A 433 9.81 4.52 -15.15
CA LEU A 433 10.29 4.67 -13.77
C LEU A 433 11.38 3.61 -13.55
N LEU A 434 12.59 4.05 -13.26
CA LEU A 434 13.68 3.17 -12.88
C LEU A 434 14.13 3.51 -11.46
N PRO A 435 14.43 2.52 -10.61
CA PRO A 435 15.13 2.77 -9.35
C PRO A 435 16.45 3.51 -9.58
N LEU A 436 16.82 4.41 -8.66
CA LEU A 436 18.07 5.18 -8.76
C LEU A 436 19.31 4.28 -8.90
N GLY A 437 19.28 3.10 -8.26
CA GLY A 437 20.35 2.11 -8.30
C GLY A 437 20.56 1.44 -9.67
N ASP A 438 19.58 1.50 -10.57
CA ASP A 438 19.62 0.87 -11.89
C ASP A 438 19.98 1.86 -13.00
N LEU A 439 19.93 3.17 -12.73
CA LEU A 439 20.49 4.17 -13.63
C LEU A 439 21.98 3.90 -13.78
N LYS A 440 22.49 3.80 -15.01
CA LYS A 440 23.93 3.60 -15.22
C LYS A 440 24.72 4.81 -14.74
N THR A 441 25.90 4.57 -14.18
CA THR A 441 26.74 5.61 -13.57
C THR A 441 27.14 6.66 -14.61
N ASP A 442 27.51 6.25 -15.82
CA ASP A 442 27.81 7.15 -16.94
C ASP A 442 26.62 8.05 -17.30
N VAL A 443 25.42 7.47 -17.42
CA VAL A 443 24.19 8.22 -17.75
C VAL A 443 23.88 9.24 -16.67
N LEU A 444 24.01 8.88 -15.40
CA LEU A 444 23.73 9.76 -14.26
C LEU A 444 24.79 10.88 -14.12
N CYS A 445 26.08 10.56 -14.31
CA CYS A 445 27.17 11.48 -13.98
C CYS A 445 27.50 12.46 -15.11
N TYR A 446 27.34 12.08 -16.39
CA TYR A 446 27.71 12.93 -17.53
C TYR A 446 26.56 13.77 -18.11
N ASN A 447 25.31 13.53 -17.70
CA ASN A 447 24.15 14.28 -18.15
C ASN A 447 23.68 15.31 -17.12
N GLU A 448 22.89 16.27 -17.58
CA GLU A 448 22.19 17.19 -16.68
C GLU A 448 20.98 16.48 -16.07
N VAL A 449 20.92 16.48 -14.74
CA VAL A 449 19.88 15.84 -13.95
C VAL A 449 19.06 16.92 -13.27
N LEU A 450 17.75 16.89 -13.46
CA LEU A 450 16.82 17.74 -12.75
C LEU A 450 16.26 16.96 -11.55
N LEU A 451 16.38 17.51 -10.36
CA LEU A 451 15.82 16.98 -9.11
C LEU A 451 14.76 17.95 -8.59
N GLY A 452 13.61 17.46 -8.14
CA GLY A 452 12.61 18.29 -7.49
C GLY A 452 11.36 17.53 -7.08
N THR A 453 10.50 18.20 -6.31
CA THR A 453 9.23 17.65 -5.82
C THR A 453 8.10 18.05 -6.75
N VAL A 454 7.26 17.11 -7.15
CA VAL A 454 6.08 17.38 -7.98
C VAL A 454 4.99 18.00 -7.10
N GLU A 455 4.55 19.21 -7.41
CA GLU A 455 3.46 19.89 -6.71
C GLU A 455 2.11 19.61 -7.38
N SER A 456 2.08 19.65 -8.72
CA SER A 456 0.86 19.33 -9.48
C SER A 456 1.17 18.84 -10.88
N VAL A 457 0.21 18.10 -11.45
CA VAL A 457 0.28 17.57 -12.81
C VAL A 457 -1.03 17.91 -13.52
N SER A 458 -0.93 18.44 -14.73
CA SER A 458 -2.07 18.73 -15.59
C SER A 458 -1.86 18.15 -16.98
N ILE A 459 -2.94 17.68 -17.61
CA ILE A 459 -2.89 17.08 -18.94
C ILE A 459 -3.78 17.92 -19.86
N LYS A 460 -3.23 18.31 -21.02
CA LYS A 460 -3.97 19.00 -22.07
C LYS A 460 -3.70 18.32 -23.40
N MET A 461 -4.73 17.70 -23.98
CA MET A 461 -4.64 16.89 -25.20
C MET A 461 -3.60 15.76 -25.07
N LYS A 462 -2.42 15.91 -25.68
CA LYS A 462 -1.31 14.95 -25.61
C LYS A 462 -0.23 15.37 -24.64
N GLU A 463 -0.19 16.63 -24.23
CA GLU A 463 0.89 17.17 -23.42
C GLU A 463 0.57 17.05 -21.93
N ARG A 464 1.61 16.76 -21.14
CA ARG A 464 1.56 16.81 -19.68
C ARG A 464 2.41 17.97 -19.20
N SER A 465 1.80 18.88 -18.44
CA SER A 465 2.49 19.97 -17.75
C SER A 465 2.62 19.63 -16.27
N ILE A 466 3.83 19.75 -15.75
CA ILE A 466 4.22 19.38 -14.40
C ILE A 466 4.77 20.62 -13.70
N VAL A 467 4.26 20.89 -12.51
CA VAL A 467 4.76 21.94 -11.63
C VAL A 467 5.67 21.30 -10.60
N MET A 468 6.93 21.72 -10.57
CA MET A 468 7.93 21.26 -9.61
C MET A 468 8.30 22.38 -8.64
N VAL A 469 8.39 22.03 -7.37
CA VAL A 469 8.90 22.88 -6.30
C VAL A 469 10.21 22.31 -5.77
N ASN A 470 11.02 23.14 -5.12
CA ASN A 470 12.37 22.78 -4.64
C ASN A 470 13.25 22.20 -5.77
N ALA A 471 13.06 22.70 -7.00
CA ALA A 471 13.72 22.18 -8.18
C ALA A 471 15.17 22.66 -8.28
N MET A 472 16.07 21.77 -8.68
CA MET A 472 17.49 22.04 -8.87
C MET A 472 18.04 21.25 -10.07
N SER A 473 18.97 21.86 -10.79
CA SER A 473 19.76 21.21 -11.82
C SER A 473 21.11 20.77 -11.24
N LEU A 474 21.51 19.55 -11.55
CA LEU A 474 22.72 18.89 -11.12
C LEU A 474 23.52 18.42 -12.33
N LEU A 475 24.79 18.81 -12.39
CA LEU A 475 25.80 18.19 -13.25
C LEU A 475 26.84 17.53 -12.35
N ALA A 476 26.60 16.26 -12.03
CA ALA A 476 27.30 15.56 -10.95
C ALA A 476 28.81 15.41 -11.19
N SER A 477 29.24 15.16 -12.43
CA SER A 477 30.67 15.08 -12.80
C SER A 477 31.47 16.37 -12.58
N HIS A 478 30.81 17.52 -12.51
CA HIS A 478 31.47 18.80 -12.22
C HIS A 478 31.16 19.31 -10.81
N GLY A 479 30.45 18.52 -9.99
CA GLY A 479 29.96 18.96 -8.68
C GLY A 479 29.07 20.21 -8.74
N LYS A 480 28.53 20.55 -9.92
CA LYS A 480 27.79 21.79 -10.13
C LYS A 480 26.33 21.57 -9.79
N VAL A 481 25.84 22.35 -8.84
CA VAL A 481 24.46 22.35 -8.38
C VAL A 481 23.89 23.76 -8.50
N SER A 482 22.74 23.91 -9.14
CA SER A 482 22.06 25.19 -9.27
C SER A 482 20.58 25.06 -8.95
N ALA A 483 20.10 25.88 -8.00
CA ALA A 483 18.67 26.02 -7.74
C ALA A 483 17.96 26.60 -8.96
N LEU A 484 16.76 26.11 -9.24
CA LEU A 484 15.90 26.59 -10.33
C LEU A 484 14.80 27.50 -9.77
N PRO A 485 14.23 28.39 -10.60
CA PRO A 485 13.10 29.21 -10.18
C PRO A 485 11.93 28.35 -9.68
N SER A 486 11.29 28.78 -8.59
CA SER A 486 10.11 28.10 -8.03
C SER A 486 8.84 28.91 -8.34
N PRO A 487 7.79 28.30 -8.94
CA PRO A 487 7.77 26.93 -9.43
C PRO A 487 8.55 26.76 -10.74
N HIS A 488 9.13 25.58 -10.93
CA HIS A 488 9.75 25.16 -12.18
C HIS A 488 8.76 24.33 -12.98
N TYR A 489 8.62 24.62 -14.28
CA TYR A 489 7.68 23.91 -15.15
C TYR A 489 8.41 22.91 -16.04
N VAL A 490 7.86 21.69 -16.13
CA VAL A 490 8.32 20.65 -17.05
C VAL A 490 7.16 20.21 -17.91
N THR A 491 7.35 20.21 -19.24
CA THR A 491 6.35 19.77 -20.20
C THR A 491 6.81 18.53 -20.93
N LEU A 492 5.96 17.50 -20.95
CA LEU A 492 6.17 16.28 -21.73
C LEU A 492 5.23 16.30 -22.93
N THR A 493 5.77 16.02 -24.12
CA THR A 493 5.05 16.10 -25.40
C THR A 493 4.05 14.95 -25.60
N ASP A 494 4.23 13.85 -24.88
CA ASP A 494 3.29 12.73 -24.84
C ASP A 494 3.10 12.24 -23.40
N HIS A 495 1.93 12.52 -22.83
CA HIS A 495 1.54 12.09 -21.49
C HIS A 495 1.44 10.57 -21.36
N CYS A 496 1.14 9.83 -22.44
CA CYS A 496 1.03 8.38 -22.39
C CYS A 496 2.41 7.71 -22.30
N SER A 497 3.42 8.32 -22.92
CA SER A 497 4.82 7.85 -22.90
C SER A 497 5.55 8.17 -21.58
N SER A 498 4.86 8.78 -20.61
CA SER A 498 5.40 9.14 -19.30
C SER A 498 4.70 8.40 -18.16
N PRO A 499 5.44 7.92 -17.15
CA PRO A 499 4.88 7.19 -16.02
C PRO A 499 3.97 8.10 -15.18
N GLU A 500 3.09 7.52 -14.37
CA GLU A 500 2.30 8.28 -13.41
C GLU A 500 3.20 9.02 -12.41
N LEU A 501 2.88 10.27 -12.11
CA LEU A 501 3.62 11.11 -11.17
C LEU A 501 2.70 11.52 -10.03
N VAL A 502 3.09 11.14 -8.82
CA VAL A 502 2.34 11.44 -7.59
C VAL A 502 2.74 12.82 -7.05
N PRO A 503 1.79 13.75 -6.84
CA PRO A 503 2.06 15.00 -6.13
C PRO A 503 2.60 14.76 -4.72
N GLY A 504 3.63 15.49 -4.32
CA GLY A 504 4.35 15.33 -3.06
C GLY A 504 5.62 14.49 -3.19
N ASN A 505 5.74 13.65 -4.22
CA ASN A 505 6.92 12.81 -4.43
C ASN A 505 8.07 13.60 -5.07
N THR A 506 9.30 13.21 -4.73
CA THR A 506 10.53 13.78 -5.30
C THR A 506 11.06 12.87 -6.40
N TYR A 507 11.39 13.46 -7.55
CA TYR A 507 11.86 12.72 -8.72
C TYR A 507 13.18 13.26 -9.26
N ILE A 508 14.01 12.38 -9.84
CA ILE A 508 15.04 12.79 -10.79
C ILE A 508 14.61 12.57 -12.23
N TRP A 509 15.05 13.49 -13.08
CA TRP A 509 14.82 13.51 -14.51
C TRP A 509 16.16 13.67 -15.22
N VAL A 510 16.55 12.68 -16.00
CA VAL A 510 17.83 12.73 -16.73
C VAL A 510 17.59 13.26 -18.15
N LYS A 511 18.23 14.38 -18.48
CA LYS A 511 18.18 15.00 -19.81
C LYS A 511 19.43 14.64 -20.62
N THR A 512 19.28 13.92 -21.73
CA THR A 512 20.40 13.64 -22.65
C THR A 512 20.56 14.75 -23.70
N ARG A 513 21.76 15.30 -23.84
CA ARG A 513 22.14 16.14 -25.01
C ARG A 513 22.40 15.23 -26.23
N PRO A 514 22.07 15.64 -27.49
CA PRO A 514 21.95 17.02 -27.97
C PRO A 514 20.62 17.40 -28.66
N TYR A 515 19.56 16.60 -28.61
CA TYR A 515 18.29 16.94 -29.27
C TYR A 515 17.20 17.30 -28.26
N SER A 516 16.44 18.33 -28.61
CA SER A 516 15.21 18.79 -27.95
C SER A 516 14.43 17.65 -27.27
N ASP A 517 14.34 17.74 -25.94
CA ASP A 517 13.47 16.98 -25.03
C ASP A 517 13.06 15.58 -25.50
N PRO A 518 13.86 14.57 -25.12
CA PRO A 518 13.20 13.56 -24.31
C PRO A 518 14.03 13.31 -23.05
N ILE A 519 13.45 13.71 -21.92
CA ILE A 519 13.64 12.97 -20.67
C ILE A 519 13.49 11.49 -21.03
N ARG A 520 14.49 10.66 -20.71
CA ARG A 520 14.41 9.21 -20.99
C ARG A 520 14.03 8.40 -19.77
N PHE A 521 14.44 8.85 -18.60
CA PHE A 521 14.30 8.13 -17.35
C PHE A 521 13.84 9.05 -16.25
N ILE A 522 12.99 8.50 -15.40
CA ILE A 522 12.45 9.14 -14.23
C ILE A 522 12.71 8.17 -13.08
N SER A 523 13.15 8.66 -11.94
CA SER A 523 13.28 7.83 -10.74
C SER A 523 12.52 8.51 -9.62
N ASP A 524 11.67 7.75 -8.94
CA ASP A 524 11.03 8.18 -7.70
C ASP A 524 12.06 8.01 -6.57
N LEU A 525 12.28 9.09 -5.82
CA LEU A 525 13.23 9.19 -4.72
C LEU A 525 12.55 9.43 -3.38
N SER A 526 11.24 9.23 -3.30
CA SER A 526 10.47 9.56 -2.08
C SER A 526 10.92 8.73 -0.87
N ASP A 527 11.44 7.52 -1.09
CA ASP A 527 11.99 6.67 -0.04
C ASP A 527 13.50 6.87 0.21
N HIS A 528 14.13 7.81 -0.51
CA HIS A 528 15.54 8.12 -0.33
C HIS A 528 15.74 9.29 0.64
N SER A 529 16.40 9.00 1.77
CA SER A 529 16.72 10.00 2.79
C SER A 529 17.70 11.08 2.34
N SER A 530 18.58 10.80 1.36
CA SER A 530 19.60 11.74 0.88
C SER A 530 19.97 11.53 -0.60
N PRO A 531 19.03 11.80 -1.53
CA PRO A 531 19.24 11.51 -2.95
C PRO A 531 20.40 12.29 -3.56
N LEU A 532 20.57 13.56 -3.21
CA LEU A 532 21.66 14.40 -3.70
C LEU A 532 23.04 13.85 -3.31
N HIS A 533 23.20 13.49 -2.02
CA HIS A 533 24.44 12.90 -1.52
C HIS A 533 24.74 11.57 -2.22
N SER A 534 23.71 10.73 -2.41
CA SER A 534 23.83 9.44 -3.09
C SER A 534 24.31 9.60 -4.55
N ILE A 535 23.77 10.58 -5.27
CA ILE A 535 24.19 10.86 -6.66
C ILE A 535 25.63 11.40 -6.68
N LEU A 536 25.96 12.39 -5.86
CA LEU A 536 27.29 13.00 -5.82
C LEU A 536 28.36 11.99 -5.39
N SER A 537 28.09 11.18 -4.37
CA SER A 537 29.02 10.13 -3.91
C SER A 537 29.21 9.03 -4.95
N ARG A 538 28.21 8.75 -5.79
CA ARG A 538 28.34 7.78 -6.87
C ARG A 538 29.17 8.33 -8.03
N CYS A 539 29.11 9.64 -8.26
CA CYS A 539 29.89 10.30 -9.31
C CYS A 539 31.28 10.75 -8.85
N SER A 540 31.57 10.79 -7.54
CA SER A 540 32.86 11.23 -7.01
C SER A 540 34.05 10.34 -7.39
N THR A 541 33.80 9.11 -7.85
CA THR A 541 34.84 8.21 -8.39
C THR A 541 35.12 8.44 -9.88
N VAL A 542 34.30 9.28 -10.53
CA VAL A 542 34.40 9.64 -11.96
C VAL A 542 35.02 11.03 -12.15
N ILE A 543 34.97 11.86 -11.08
CA ILE A 543 35.71 13.12 -10.91
C ILE A 543 37.17 12.78 -10.59
#